data_AF-A0A4R6QMY0-F1
#
_entry.id   AF-A0A4R6QMY0-F1
#
_cell.length_a   1.000
_cell.length_b   1.000
_cell.length_c   1.000
_cell.angle_alpha   90.00
_cell.angle_beta   90.00
_cell.angle_gamma   90.00
#
_symmetry.space_group_name_H-M   'P 1'
#
loop_
_entity.id
_entity.type
_entity.pdbx_description
1 polymer ?
#
loop_
_entity_poly.entity_id
_entity_poly.type
_entity_poly.pdbx_seq_one_letter_code
_entity_poly.pdbx_strand_id
1 'polypeptide(L)'
;MHFDERNEGDYRIYAGAIEAPSGDGYLAAVVVKRIRGETTHTGAEAYRDESLACGHRWAEPEGALAYAITKALKLIRSEPAALRC
;
A
#
# COMPACT_ATOMS: atom_id res chain seq x y z
N MET A 1 8.31 -12.87 -0.84
CA MET A 1 7.67 -11.59 -0.44
C MET A 1 8.34 -10.44 -1.19
N HIS A 2 7.60 -9.76 -2.07
CA HIS A 2 8.09 -8.58 -2.79
C HIS A 2 7.52 -7.32 -2.14
N PHE A 3 8.33 -6.26 -2.02
CA PHE A 3 7.86 -4.99 -1.50
C PHE A 3 8.47 -3.83 -2.28
N ASP A 4 7.73 -2.73 -2.38
CA ASP A 4 8.16 -1.49 -3.01
C ASP A 4 7.76 -0.32 -2.09
N GLU A 5 8.73 0.54 -1.76
CA GLU A 5 8.49 1.74 -0.97
C GLU A 5 8.58 2.96 -1.88
N ARG A 6 7.56 3.83 -1.85
CA ARG A 6 7.56 5.10 -2.59
C ARG A 6 7.10 6.25 -1.73
N ASN A 7 7.69 7.42 -1.98
CA ASN A 7 7.26 8.67 -1.36
C ASN A 7 6.42 9.47 -2.35
N GLU A 8 5.27 9.96 -1.91
CA GLU A 8 4.37 10.81 -2.68
C GLU A 8 3.94 12.00 -1.81
N GLY A 9 4.60 13.14 -2.02
CA GLY A 9 4.41 14.37 -1.24
C GLY A 9 4.66 14.16 0.26
N ASP A 10 3.60 14.34 1.04
CA ASP A 10 3.60 14.21 2.51
C ASP A 10 3.35 12.77 3.00
N TYR A 11 3.29 11.80 2.09
CA TYR A 11 2.94 10.41 2.37
C TYR A 11 4.04 9.45 1.89
N ARG A 12 4.20 8.35 2.62
CA ARG A 12 5.01 7.18 2.23
C ARG A 12 4.10 5.99 2.01
N ILE A 13 4.24 5.38 0.84
CA ILE A 13 3.49 4.21 0.38
C ILE A 13 4.41 3.00 0.52
N TYR A 14 3.94 1.98 1.20
CA TYR A 14 4.54 0.66 1.29
C TYR A 14 3.64 -0.30 0.56
N ALA A 15 4.02 -0.71 -0.65
CA ALA A 15 3.33 -1.75 -1.39
C ALA A 15 4.00 -3.10 -1.13
N GLY A 16 3.19 -4.14 -0.95
CA GLY A 16 3.65 -5.51 -0.75
C GLY A 16 2.90 -6.47 -1.66
N ALA A 17 3.61 -7.46 -2.19
CA ALA A 17 3.05 -8.65 -2.78
C ALA A 17 3.41 -9.85 -1.89
N ILE A 18 2.39 -10.41 -1.27
CA ILE A 18 2.48 -11.50 -0.31
C ILE A 18 2.09 -12.79 -1.03
N GLU A 19 2.95 -13.80 -1.00
CA GLU A 19 2.63 -15.11 -1.57
C GLU A 19 1.49 -15.76 -0.79
N ALA A 20 0.46 -16.23 -1.51
CA ALA A 20 -0.62 -16.96 -0.88
C ALA A 20 -0.08 -18.29 -0.31
N PRO A 21 -0.54 -18.74 0.87
CA PRO A 21 -0.03 -19.96 1.52
C PRO A 21 -0.24 -21.24 0.69
N SER A 22 -1.13 -21.21 -0.29
CA SER A 22 -1.38 -22.32 -1.22
C SER A 22 -0.52 -22.28 -2.50
N GLY A 23 0.35 -21.27 -2.67
CA GLY A 23 1.13 -21.07 -3.90
C GLY A 23 0.31 -20.54 -5.09
N ASP A 24 -0.96 -20.20 -4.86
CA ASP A 24 -1.92 -19.73 -5.86
C ASP A 24 -1.75 -18.23 -6.19
N GLY A 25 -0.50 -17.79 -6.38
CA GLY A 25 -0.16 -16.41 -6.72
C GLY A 25 0.04 -15.49 -5.51
N TYR A 26 -0.14 -14.19 -5.76
CA TYR A 26 0.27 -13.11 -4.87
C TYR A 26 -0.93 -12.25 -4.47
N LEU A 27 -1.03 -11.93 -3.20
CA LEU A 27 -1.96 -10.95 -2.64
C LEU A 27 -1.28 -9.59 -2.59
N ALA A 28 -1.97 -8.57 -3.08
CA ALA A 28 -1.54 -7.19 -2.92
C ALA A 28 -1.83 -6.70 -1.49
N ALA A 29 -0.90 -5.96 -0.92
CA ALA A 29 -1.05 -5.24 0.33
C ALA A 29 -0.49 -3.83 0.17
N VAL A 30 -1.10 -2.85 0.82
CA VAL A 30 -0.58 -1.48 0.83
C VAL A 30 -0.76 -0.83 2.19
N VAL A 31 0.26 -0.11 2.62
CA VAL A 31 0.22 0.75 3.79
C VAL A 31 0.63 2.15 3.36
N VAL A 32 -0.17 3.15 3.67
CA VAL A 32 0.17 4.56 3.46
C VAL A 32 0.36 5.19 4.82
N LYS A 33 1.55 5.75 5.03
CA LYS A 33 1.91 6.51 6.23
C LYS A 33 2.05 7.98 5.90
N ARG A 34 1.69 8.84 6.84
CA ARG A 34 1.90 10.29 6.71
C ARG A 34 3.22 10.69 7.36
N ILE A 35 4.03 11.50 6.68
CA ILE A 35 5.35 11.94 7.17
C ILE A 35 5.32 13.40 7.66
N ARG A 36 4.28 14.18 7.30
CA ARG A 36 4.24 15.61 7.62
C ARG A 36 3.98 15.87 9.11
N GLY A 37 5.02 16.34 9.82
CA GLY A 37 4.92 16.86 11.19
C GLY A 37 5.40 15.91 12.29
N GLU A 38 5.76 14.66 11.96
CA GLU A 38 6.35 13.73 12.93
C GLU A 38 7.85 13.60 12.72
N THR A 39 8.62 14.02 13.72
CA THR A 39 10.08 13.82 13.83
C THR A 39 10.44 12.35 14.10
N THR A 40 9.44 11.50 14.32
CA THR A 40 9.58 10.08 14.58
C THR A 40 9.40 9.28 13.30
N HIS A 41 10.30 8.33 13.06
CA HIS A 41 10.25 7.34 11.96
C HIS A 41 8.97 6.46 11.96
N THR A 42 8.04 6.71 12.88
CA THR A 42 6.75 6.06 13.09
C THR A 42 5.60 7.00 12.73
N GLY A 43 5.65 7.66 11.56
CA GLY A 43 4.53 8.48 11.10
C GLY A 43 3.20 7.73 11.14
N ALA A 44 2.12 8.43 11.51
CA ALA A 44 0.79 7.85 11.64
C ALA A 44 0.38 7.03 10.39
N GLU A 45 -0.06 5.78 10.63
CA GLU A 45 -0.63 4.93 9.59
C GLU A 45 -1.97 5.54 9.16
N ALA A 46 -1.97 6.17 7.98
CA ALA A 46 -3.14 6.88 7.48
C ALA A 46 -4.08 5.96 6.70
N TYR A 47 -3.55 4.84 6.18
CA TYR A 47 -4.34 3.81 5.49
C TYR A 47 -3.58 2.49 5.47
N ARG A 48 -4.28 1.37 5.70
CA ARG A 48 -3.75 0.01 5.56
C ARG A 48 -4.80 -0.89 4.94
N ASP A 49 -4.41 -1.61 3.89
CA ASP A 49 -5.23 -2.63 3.25
C ASP A 49 -4.34 -3.84 2.93
N GLU A 50 -4.53 -4.92 3.69
CA GLU A 50 -3.80 -6.18 3.56
C GLU A 50 -4.53 -7.20 2.66
N SER A 51 -5.72 -6.85 2.18
CA SER A 51 -6.56 -7.71 1.33
C SER A 51 -7.07 -6.92 0.14
N LEU A 52 -6.15 -6.22 -0.53
CA LEU A 52 -6.46 -5.39 -1.69
C LEU A 52 -7.21 -6.20 -2.75
N ALA A 53 -8.23 -5.56 -3.33
CA ALA A 53 -9.17 -6.17 -4.27
C ALA A 53 -9.90 -7.42 -3.70
N CYS A 54 -10.27 -7.38 -2.42
CA CYS A 54 -11.03 -8.44 -1.74
C CYS A 54 -10.31 -9.81 -1.78
N GLY A 55 -8.97 -9.80 -1.69
CA GLY A 55 -8.17 -11.02 -1.75
C GLY A 55 -7.95 -11.58 -3.16
N HIS A 56 -8.10 -10.74 -4.19
CA HIS A 56 -7.71 -11.10 -5.55
C HIS A 56 -6.25 -11.56 -5.57
N ARG A 57 -5.97 -12.59 -6.37
CA ARG A 57 -4.64 -13.17 -6.49
C ARG A 57 -4.08 -12.86 -7.87
N TRP A 58 -2.93 -12.21 -7.88
CA TRP A 58 -2.18 -11.96 -9.10
C TRP A 58 -1.27 -13.15 -9.38
N ALA A 59 -1.16 -13.55 -10.64
CA ALA A 59 -0.23 -14.60 -11.04
C ALA A 59 1.23 -14.19 -10.81
N GLU A 60 1.53 -12.90 -10.96
CA GLU A 60 2.87 -12.33 -10.84
C GLU A 60 2.91 -11.26 -9.73
N PRO A 61 4.02 -11.18 -8.97
CA PRO A 61 4.16 -10.22 -7.88
C PRO A 61 4.15 -8.77 -8.38
N GLU A 62 4.65 -8.53 -9.59
CA GLU A 62 4.68 -7.21 -10.22
C GLU A 62 3.27 -6.64 -10.44
N GLY A 63 2.31 -7.49 -10.82
CA GLY A 63 0.91 -7.10 -10.98
C GLY A 63 0.26 -6.68 -9.65
N ALA A 64 0.53 -7.42 -8.58
CA ALA A 64 0.06 -7.09 -7.23
C ALA A 64 0.67 -5.77 -6.74
N LEU A 65 1.97 -5.56 -6.93
CA LEU A 65 2.66 -4.32 -6.58
C LEU A 65 2.12 -3.12 -7.36
N ALA A 66 2.00 -3.25 -8.69
CA ALA A 66 1.51 -2.17 -9.54
C ALA A 66 0.08 -1.76 -9.15
N TYR A 67 -0.77 -2.73 -8.81
CA TYR A 67 -2.13 -2.46 -8.33
C TYR A 67 -2.13 -1.75 -6.98
N ALA A 68 -1.35 -2.24 -6.01
CA ALA A 68 -1.20 -1.63 -4.69
C ALA A 68 -0.75 -0.16 -4.78
N ILE A 69 0.29 0.10 -5.58
CA ILE A 69 0.83 1.46 -5.81
C ILE A 69 -0.24 2.34 -6.46
N THR A 70 -0.87 1.87 -7.53
CA THR A 70 -1.90 2.65 -8.25
C THR A 70 -3.06 3.03 -7.34
N LYS A 71 -3.51 2.09 -6.50
CA LYS A 71 -4.60 2.34 -5.55
C LYS A 71 -4.19 3.34 -4.46
N ALA A 72 -2.99 3.22 -3.90
CA ALA A 72 -2.48 4.20 -2.93
C ALA A 72 -2.33 5.60 -3.53
N LEU A 73 -1.79 5.72 -4.74
CA LEU A 73 -1.68 7.00 -5.43
C LEU A 73 -3.05 7.63 -5.68
N LYS A 74 -4.03 6.81 -6.10
CA LYS A 74 -5.41 7.28 -6.28
C LYS A 74 -6.00 7.77 -4.95
N LEU A 75 -5.76 7.05 -3.86
CA LEU A 75 -6.25 7.41 -2.53
C LEU A 75 -5.64 8.72 -2.01
N ILE A 76 -4.32 8.88 -2.14
CA ILE A 76 -3.61 10.13 -1.78
C ILE A 76 -4.12 11.32 -2.60
N ARG A 77 -4.37 11.12 -3.90
CA ARG A 77 -4.85 12.19 -4.80
C ARG A 77 -6.33 12.53 -4.62
N SER A 78 -7.17 11.53 -4.36
CA SER A 78 -8.62 11.70 -4.30
C SER A 78 -9.10 12.19 -2.94
N GLU A 79 -8.47 11.74 -1.84
CA GLU A 79 -9.01 11.94 -0.49
C GLU A 79 -7.94 12.24 0.56
N PRO A 80 -7.25 13.39 0.48
CA PRO A 80 -6.37 13.85 1.55
C PRO A 80 -7.11 14.06 2.88
N ALA A 81 -8.45 14.20 2.84
CA ALA A 81 -9.31 14.32 4.01
C ALA A 81 -9.67 12.97 4.67
N ALA A 82 -9.71 11.86 3.92
CA ALA A 82 -9.95 10.52 4.49
C ALA A 82 -8.71 9.98 5.22
N LEU A 83 -7.53 10.51 4.88
CA LEU A 83 -6.24 10.22 5.51
C LEU A 83 -5.99 11.05 6.80
N ARG A 84 -7.04 11.61 7.42
CA ARG A 84 -6.97 12.52 8.59
C ARG A 84 -7.21 11.86 9.96
N CYS A 85 -7.49 10.56 10.03
CA CYS A 85 -7.84 9.91 11.29
C CYS A 85 -6.64 9.23 11.95
#